data_AF-A0AAU8NJR2-F1
#
_entry.id   AF-A0AAU8NJR2-F1
#
_cell.length_a   1.000
_cell.length_b   1.000
_cell.length_c   1.000
_cell.angle_alpha   90.00
_cell.angle_beta   90.00
_cell.angle_gamma   90.00
#
_symmetry.space_group_name_H-M   'P 1'
#
loop_
_entity.id
_entity.type
_entity.pdbx_description
1 polymer ?
#
loop_
_entity_poly.entity_id
_entity_poly.type
_entity_poly.pdbx_seq_one_letter_code
_entity_poly.pdbx_strand_id
1 'polypeptide(L)'
;MTDFIWGIFAAEASAHFPNFYPIGMYSTREAALKEIDSLPRDHNYQLLELPLNQNFAFYHKKTGKLAGMNSIHHEHFHFKDDV
;
A
#
# COMPACT_ATOMS: atom_id res chain seq x y z
N MET A 1 -12.58 13.06 -13.56
CA MET A 1 -12.17 11.76 -13.00
C MET A 1 -10.70 11.92 -12.64
N THR A 2 -10.32 11.50 -11.44
CA THR A 2 -8.90 11.44 -11.06
C THR A 2 -8.39 10.10 -11.56
N ASP A 3 -7.31 10.11 -12.35
CA ASP A 3 -6.65 8.86 -12.75
C ASP A 3 -5.93 8.28 -11.53
N PHE A 4 -5.90 6.95 -11.40
CA PHE A 4 -5.23 6.26 -10.31
C PHE A 4 -4.46 5.04 -10.82
N ILE A 5 -3.49 4.61 -10.02
CA ILE A 5 -2.78 3.35 -10.20
C ILE A 5 -2.91 2.51 -8.93
N TRP A 6 -2.77 1.21 -9.09
CA TRP A 6 -2.81 0.23 -8.03
C TRP A 6 -1.38 -0.15 -7.64
N GLY A 7 -0.94 0.28 -6.47
CA GLY A 7 0.39 -0.01 -5.94
C GLY A 7 0.36 -1.17 -4.96
N ILE A 8 1.22 -2.17 -5.17
CA ILE A 8 1.46 -3.25 -4.21
C ILE A 8 2.65 -2.87 -3.35
N PHE A 9 2.50 -3.01 -2.03
CA PHE A 9 3.54 -2.78 -1.05
C PHE A 9 3.75 -4.04 -0.20
N ALA A 10 5.00 -4.43 0.00
CA ALA A 10 5.34 -5.40 1.03
C ALA A 10 5.37 -4.69 2.39
N ALA A 11 4.79 -5.34 3.40
CA ALA A 11 4.72 -4.86 4.77
C ALA A 11 5.38 -5.86 5.70
N GLU A 12 6.48 -5.44 6.33
CA GLU A 12 7.22 -6.23 7.30
C GLU A 12 6.82 -5.83 8.72
N ALA A 13 6.63 -6.81 9.59
CA ALA A 13 6.42 -6.57 11.02
C ALA A 13 7.71 -6.09 11.74
N SER A 14 8.85 -6.10 11.06
CA SER A 14 10.14 -5.70 11.61
C SER A 14 10.17 -4.20 11.94
N ALA A 15 10.87 -3.86 13.03
CA ALA A 15 11.22 -2.47 13.37
C ALA A 15 12.34 -1.90 12.48
N HIS A 16 12.97 -2.74 11.64
CA HIS A 16 14.08 -2.32 10.76
C HIS A 16 13.55 -1.76 9.44
N PHE A 17 14.05 -0.60 9.06
CA PHE A 17 13.73 0.02 7.77
C PHE A 17 14.51 -0.64 6.61
N PRO A 18 13.90 -0.86 5.43
CA PRO A 18 12.51 -0.56 5.10
C PRO A 18 11.56 -1.65 5.60
N ASN A 19 10.52 -1.26 6.33
CA ASN A 19 9.44 -2.16 6.77
C ASN A 19 8.14 -1.99 5.95
N PHE A 20 8.15 -1.07 4.98
CA PHE A 20 7.07 -0.85 4.03
C PHE A 20 7.66 -0.31 2.73
N TYR A 21 7.53 -1.04 1.62
CA TYR A 21 8.16 -0.67 0.36
C TYR A 21 7.37 -1.14 -0.86
N PRO A 22 7.37 -0.37 -1.97
CA PRO A 22 6.63 -0.72 -3.18
C PRO A 22 7.30 -1.90 -3.91
N ILE A 23 6.48 -2.79 -4.46
CA ILE A 23 6.94 -3.95 -5.25
C ILE A 23 6.29 -4.03 -6.63
N GLY A 24 5.19 -3.31 -6.88
CA GLY A 24 4.54 -3.29 -8.19
C GLY A 24 3.54 -2.15 -8.34
N MET A 25 3.32 -1.71 -9.58
CA MET A 25 2.38 -0.65 -9.95
C MET A 25 1.57 -1.09 -11.17
N TYR A 26 0.25 -1.02 -11.08
CA TYR A 26 -0.67 -1.56 -12.08
C TYR A 26 -1.74 -0.54 -12.46
N SER A 27 -2.19 -0.57 -13.71
CA SER A 27 -3.29 0.28 -14.16
C SER A 27 -4.67 -0.21 -13.73
N THR A 28 -4.79 -1.45 -13.26
CA THR A 28 -6.05 -2.09 -12.87
C THR A 28 -5.88 -2.89 -11.59
N ARG A 29 -6.93 -2.94 -10.76
CA ARG A 29 -6.95 -3.71 -9.51
C ARG A 29 -6.75 -5.19 -9.76
N GLU A 30 -7.36 -5.72 -10.82
CA GLU A 30 -7.37 -7.14 -11.16
C GLU A 30 -5.95 -7.65 -11.50
N ALA A 31 -5.17 -6.84 -12.24
CA ALA A 31 -3.78 -7.17 -12.51
C ALA A 31 -2.93 -7.18 -11.23
N ALA A 32 -3.16 -6.23 -10.32
CA ALA A 32 -2.46 -6.19 -9.04
C ALA A 32 -2.81 -7.39 -8.16
N LEU A 33 -4.09 -7.78 -8.07
CA LEU A 33 -4.53 -8.96 -7.32
C LEU A 33 -3.93 -10.24 -7.87
N LYS A 34 -3.90 -10.40 -9.19
CA LYS A 34 -3.28 -11.56 -9.83
C LYS A 34 -1.79 -11.68 -9.46
N GLU A 35 -1.09 -10.55 -9.36
CA GLU A 35 0.28 -10.53 -8.87
C GLU A 35 0.33 -10.99 -7.41
N ILE A 36 -0.49 -10.39 -6.52
CA ILE A 36 -0.53 -10.74 -5.08
C ILE A 36 -0.76 -12.24 -4.87
N ASP A 37 -1.68 -12.84 -5.62
CA ASP A 37 -1.98 -14.27 -5.54
C ASP A 37 -0.77 -15.18 -5.89
N SER A 38 0.20 -14.64 -6.64
CA SER A 38 1.43 -15.33 -7.03
C SER A 38 2.61 -15.09 -6.07
N LEU A 39 2.49 -14.12 -5.16
CA LEU A 39 3.57 -13.74 -4.25
C LEU A 39 3.78 -14.76 -3.11
N PRO A 40 5.00 -14.79 -2.52
CA PRO A 40 5.29 -15.60 -1.33
C PRO A 40 4.35 -15.28 -0.15
N ARG A 41 3.88 -16.31 0.57
CA ARG A 41 2.94 -16.15 1.70
C ARG A 41 3.62 -15.92 3.06
N ASP A 42 4.93 -15.73 3.08
CA ASP A 42 5.72 -15.45 4.29
C ASP A 42 5.84 -13.95 4.60
N HIS A 43 5.16 -13.11 3.81
CA HIS A 43 5.11 -11.66 3.94
C HIS A 43 3.65 -11.17 3.96
N ASN A 44 3.41 -10.03 4.60
CA ASN A 44 2.15 -9.33 4.46
C ASN A 44 2.26 -8.33 3.29
N TYR A 45 1.16 -8.12 2.58
CA TYR A 45 1.09 -7.16 1.49
C TYR A 45 -0.04 -6.16 1.71
N GLN A 46 0.12 -4.98 1.12
CA GLN A 46 -0.94 -3.98 1.04
C GLN A 46 -1.13 -3.55 -0.41
N LEU A 47 -2.39 -3.38 -0.82
CA LEU A 47 -2.76 -2.87 -2.13
C LEU A 47 -3.38 -1.47 -1.95
N LEU A 48 -2.80 -0.47 -2.59
CA LEU A 48 -3.18 0.93 -2.43
C LEU A 48 -3.69 1.49 -3.77
N GLU A 49 -4.82 2.18 -3.76
CA GLU A 49 -5.28 3.00 -4.89
C GLU A 49 -4.62 4.39 -4.80
N LEU A 50 -3.62 4.63 -5.62
CA LEU A 50 -2.81 5.84 -5.61
C LEU A 50 -3.29 6.82 -6.68
N PRO A 51 -3.79 8.01 -6.30
CA PRO A 51 -4.23 9.00 -7.27
C PRO A 51 -3.02 9.64 -7.98
N LEU A 52 -3.10 9.74 -9.30
CA LEU A 52 -2.10 10.41 -10.13
C LEU A 52 -2.26 11.92 -10.08
N ASN A 53 -1.13 12.63 -10.06
CA ASN A 53 -1.08 14.10 -10.08
C ASN A 53 -1.86 14.78 -8.94
N GLN A 54 -2.13 14.06 -7.84
CA GLN A 54 -2.84 14.57 -6.68
C GLN A 54 -1.98 14.41 -5.43
N ASN A 55 -1.84 15.50 -4.67
CA ASN A 55 -1.25 15.43 -3.34
C ASN A 55 -2.29 14.89 -2.35
N PHE A 56 -2.02 13.73 -1.75
CA PHE A 56 -2.86 13.08 -0.76
C PHE A 56 -2.26 13.10 0.66
N ALA A 57 -1.22 13.92 0.88
CA ALA A 57 -0.71 14.17 2.22
C ALA A 57 -1.69 15.02 3.03
N PHE A 58 -1.79 14.74 4.33
CA PHE A 58 -2.51 15.57 5.28
C PHE A 58 -1.58 16.00 6.40
N TYR A 59 -1.81 17.21 6.91
CA TYR A 59 -1.07 17.76 8.03
C TYR A 59 -1.90 17.62 9.31
N HIS A 60 -1.43 16.81 10.26
CA HIS A 60 -2.14 16.57 11.50
C HIS A 60 -1.94 17.74 12.48
N LYS A 61 -2.91 18.67 12.52
CA LYS A 61 -2.82 19.95 13.26
C LYS A 61 -2.42 19.82 14.73
N LYS A 62 -2.81 18.72 15.41
CA LYS A 62 -2.50 18.52 16.84
C LYS A 62 -1.06 18.04 17.08
N THR A 63 -0.46 17.31 16.16
CA THR A 63 0.88 16.71 16.33
C THR A 63 1.94 17.40 15.48
N GLY A 64 1.54 18.26 14.53
CA GLY A 64 2.44 18.91 13.58
C GLY A 64 3.09 17.96 12.57
N LYS A 65 2.62 16.71 12.48
CA LYS A 65 3.19 15.70 11.61
C LYS A 65 2.56 15.75 10.21
N LEU A 66 3.41 15.71 9.18
CA LEU A 66 2.99 15.36 7.84
C LEU A 66 2.73 13.85 7.80
N ALA A 67 1.54 13.46 7.37
CA ALA A 67 1.14 12.07 7.23
C ALA A 67 0.51 11.87 5.85
N GLY A 68 0.62 10.65 5.32
CA GLY A 68 -0.02 10.25 4.08
C GLY A 68 -1.19 9.29 4.33
N MET A 69 -1.74 8.76 3.25
CA MET A 69 -2.59 7.56 3.23
C MET A 69 -3.97 7.63 3.91
N ASN A 70 -4.35 8.74 4.55
CA ASN A 70 -5.67 8.85 5.20
C ASN A 70 -6.85 8.96 4.23
N SER A 71 -6.59 9.14 2.94
CA SER A 71 -7.62 9.31 1.92
C SER A 71 -7.37 8.46 0.68
N ILE A 72 -6.52 7.45 0.80
CA ILE A 72 -6.30 6.44 -0.25
C ILE A 72 -7.02 5.17 0.17
N HIS A 73 -7.68 4.52 -0.79
CA HIS A 73 -8.20 3.18 -0.56
C HIS A 73 -7.03 2.22 -0.34
N HIS A 74 -7.14 1.37 0.68
CA HIS A 74 -6.12 0.38 1.02
C HIS A 74 -6.75 -0.97 1.35
N GLU A 75 -6.08 -2.04 0.94
CA GLU A 75 -6.47 -3.41 1.25
C GLU A 75 -5.27 -4.13 1.88
N HIS A 76 -5.53 -4.93 2.90
CA HIS A 76 -4.51 -5.65 3.64
C HIS A 76 -4.59 -7.14 3.34
N PHE A 77 -3.45 -7.75 3.00
CA PHE A 77 -3.29 -9.18 2.76
C PHE A 77 -2.33 -9.74 3.81
N HIS A 78 -2.91 -10.34 4.84
CA HIS A 78 -2.19 -10.89 5.99
C HIS A 78 -1.90 -12.37 5.79
N PHE A 79 -0.79 -12.70 5.12
CA PHE A 79 -0.42 -14.11 4.93
C PHE A 79 0.47 -14.65 6.05
N LYS A 80 1.25 -13.78 6.71
CA LYS A 80 2.20 -14.17 7.76
C LYS A 80 1.54 -14.42 9.12
N ASP A 81 0.34 -13.88 9.32
CA ASP A 81 -0.40 -13.96 10.59
C ASP A 81 -1.34 -15.19 10.67
N ASP A 82 -1.37 -16.03 9.63
CA ASP A 82 -2.23 -17.23 9.49
C ASP A 82 -1.57 -18.55 9.99
N VAL A 83 -0.56 -18.46 10.88
CA VAL A 83 0.16 -19.62 11.46
C VAL A 83 0.12 -19.61 12.99
#